data_AF-A0A3C0FHY5-F1
#
_entry.id   AF-A0A3C0FHY5-F1
#
_cell.length_a   1.000
_cell.length_b   1.000
_cell.length_c   1.000
_cell.angle_alpha   90.00
_cell.angle_beta   90.00
_cell.angle_gamma   90.00
#
_symmetry.space_group_name_H-M   'P 1'
#
loop_
_entity.id
_entity.type
_entity.pdbx_description
1 polymer ?
#
loop_
_entity_poly.entity_id
_entity_poly.type
_entity_poly.pdbx_seq_one_letter_code
_entity_poly.pdbx_strand_id
1 'polypeptide(L)'
;LEGSWEELPPILIDFAIRDRRWCQGNMQHARLMVAPGFKPLSRLHFFMGVMSFVSSPLWLLLLLSSTIATLQNTQLTYSFFPGQFTMFPQWPVDRSFEMLVLLVFTIGMLVSPKIISILMVCLGRDRKQYGAVMVLASGLLETLYSALQAPIMMMLHSQFVFSVLTGNQVGWDAQERDDAGVPFKAALKTHRAIIMLGLVWGAVAVFVDTAFFWWLSPILAGLVLSPWLTHYSSSLAIGKAARRMKLFVTPEENDSPEELRALARINAESGDDDVKDGLLRLIEDPYA
;
A
#
# COMPACT_ATOMS: atom_id res chain seq x y z
N LEU A 1 -23.20 1.50 -1.64
CA LEU A 1 -23.95 0.48 -2.41
C LEU A 1 -24.08 -0.71 -1.47
N GLU A 2 -25.28 -0.96 -0.95
CA GLU A 2 -25.55 -2.19 -0.21
C GLU A 2 -25.68 -3.33 -1.24
N GLY A 3 -25.09 -4.50 -0.96
CA GLY A 3 -25.19 -5.68 -1.83
C GLY A 3 -24.11 -5.84 -2.91
N SER A 4 -23.00 -5.10 -2.86
CA SER A 4 -21.83 -5.36 -3.72
C SER A 4 -20.87 -6.34 -3.03
N TRP A 5 -20.77 -7.56 -3.53
CA TRP A 5 -19.90 -8.63 -3.03
C TRP A 5 -18.57 -8.74 -3.82
N GLU A 6 -18.14 -7.65 -4.47
CA GLU A 6 -16.90 -7.64 -5.24
C GLU A 6 -15.69 -7.66 -4.29
N GLU A 7 -14.86 -8.69 -4.42
CA GLU A 7 -13.66 -8.86 -3.60
C GLU A 7 -12.44 -8.16 -4.22
N LEU A 8 -11.53 -7.74 -3.35
CA LEU A 8 -10.22 -7.26 -3.76
C LEU A 8 -9.32 -8.44 -4.13
N PRO A 9 -8.38 -8.31 -5.08
CA PRO A 9 -7.36 -9.32 -5.28
C PRO A 9 -6.62 -9.62 -3.96
N PRO A 10 -6.59 -10.88 -3.49
CA PRO A 10 -6.04 -11.23 -2.18
C PRO A 10 -4.50 -11.18 -2.15
N ILE A 11 -3.88 -11.21 -3.33
CA ILE A 11 -2.43 -11.24 -3.51
C ILE A 11 -1.92 -9.83 -3.81
N LEU A 12 -0.85 -9.41 -3.13
CA LEU A 12 -0.23 -8.09 -3.31
C LEU A 12 0.17 -7.79 -4.77
N ILE A 13 0.63 -8.81 -5.49
CA ILE A 13 1.05 -8.69 -6.90
C ILE A 13 -0.17 -8.41 -7.79
N ASP A 14 -1.27 -9.12 -7.60
CA ASP A 14 -2.49 -8.92 -8.39
C ASP A 14 -3.13 -7.57 -8.07
N PHE A 15 -3.10 -7.18 -6.80
CA PHE A 15 -3.47 -5.84 -6.36
C PHE A 15 -2.64 -4.77 -7.11
N ALA A 16 -1.32 -4.96 -7.21
CA ALA A 16 -0.44 -4.05 -7.95
C ALA A 16 -0.71 -4.03 -9.46
N ILE A 17 -1.05 -5.16 -10.07
CA ILE A 17 -1.44 -5.23 -11.50
C ILE A 17 -2.71 -4.42 -11.74
N ARG A 18 -3.71 -4.55 -10.86
CA ARG A 18 -4.93 -3.76 -10.91
C ARG A 18 -4.63 -2.28 -10.74
N ASP A 19 -3.84 -1.91 -9.75
CA ASP A 19 -3.43 -0.53 -9.48
C ASP A 19 -2.64 0.08 -10.64
N ARG A 20 -1.86 -0.71 -11.39
CA ARG A 20 -1.17 -0.25 -12.60
C ARG A 20 -2.16 0.27 -13.66
N ARG A 21 -3.30 -0.40 -13.84
CA ARG A 21 -4.36 0.04 -14.77
C ARG A 21 -5.04 1.32 -14.26
N TRP A 22 -5.30 1.37 -12.95
CA TRP A 22 -5.86 2.56 -12.30
C TRP A 22 -4.91 3.77 -12.40
N CYS A 23 -3.61 3.55 -12.22
CA CYS A 23 -2.58 4.57 -12.37
C CYS A 23 -2.62 5.17 -13.78
N GLN A 24 -2.64 4.33 -14.82
CA GLN A 24 -2.74 4.79 -16.20
C GLN A 24 -4.00 5.62 -16.45
N GLY A 25 -5.17 5.13 -16.02
CA GLY A 25 -6.44 5.87 -16.18
C GLY A 25 -6.43 7.21 -15.45
N ASN A 26 -5.96 7.25 -14.20
CA ASN A 26 -5.86 8.50 -13.43
C ASN A 26 -4.88 9.49 -14.07
N MET A 27 -3.75 9.02 -14.59
CA MET A 27 -2.78 9.87 -15.28
C MET A 27 -3.28 10.41 -16.62
N GLN A 28 -4.18 9.69 -17.32
CA GLN A 28 -4.85 10.22 -18.50
C GLN A 28 -5.73 11.43 -18.15
N HIS A 29 -6.39 11.41 -16.99
CA HIS A 29 -7.20 12.53 -16.50
C HIS A 29 -6.40 13.78 -16.13
N ALA A 30 -5.06 13.70 -16.07
CA ALA A 30 -4.23 14.86 -15.76
C ALA A 30 -4.48 16.04 -16.72
N ARG A 31 -4.81 15.75 -17.99
CA ARG A 31 -5.14 16.78 -19.00
C ARG A 31 -6.46 17.49 -18.72
N LEU A 32 -7.42 16.82 -18.06
CA LEU A 32 -8.72 17.40 -17.71
C LEU A 32 -8.60 18.46 -16.61
N MET A 33 -7.52 18.46 -15.83
CA MET A 33 -7.24 19.48 -14.82
C MET A 33 -7.11 20.89 -15.42
N VAL A 34 -6.67 20.99 -16.69
CA VAL A 34 -6.45 22.26 -17.40
C VAL A 34 -7.51 22.49 -18.48
N ALA A 35 -8.28 21.47 -18.86
CA ALA A 35 -9.32 21.59 -19.88
C ALA A 35 -10.39 22.65 -19.52
N PRO A 36 -10.87 23.46 -20.48
CA PRO A 36 -11.94 24.42 -20.24
C PRO A 36 -13.28 23.70 -19.90
N GLY A 37 -14.17 24.38 -19.18
CA GLY A 37 -15.52 23.88 -18.88
C GLY A 37 -15.69 23.11 -17.57
N PHE A 38 -14.61 22.66 -16.91
CA PHE A 38 -14.70 22.01 -15.60
C PHE A 38 -14.72 22.99 -14.43
N LYS A 39 -15.63 22.74 -13.48
CA LYS A 39 -15.71 23.45 -12.19
C LYS A 39 -14.45 23.20 -11.35
N PRO A 40 -14.04 24.16 -10.48
CA PRO A 40 -12.83 24.01 -9.65
C PRO A 40 -12.82 22.72 -8.81
N LEU A 41 -13.96 22.33 -8.24
CA LEU A 41 -14.07 21.11 -7.43
C LEU A 41 -13.80 19.84 -8.24
N SER A 42 -14.26 19.78 -9.51
CA SER A 42 -13.97 18.66 -10.41
C SER A 42 -12.48 18.59 -10.74
N ARG A 43 -11.81 19.74 -10.90
CA ARG A 43 -10.36 19.80 -11.11
C ARG A 43 -9.60 19.28 -9.89
N LEU A 44 -10.05 19.64 -8.68
CA LEU A 44 -9.47 19.11 -7.45
C LEU A 44 -9.61 17.59 -7.37
N HIS A 45 -10.76 17.04 -7.76
CA HIS A 45 -10.95 15.59 -7.81
C HIS A 45 -10.00 14.91 -8.79
N PHE A 46 -9.83 15.45 -10.01
CA PHE A 46 -8.84 14.95 -10.96
C PHE A 46 -7.41 15.04 -10.42
N PHE A 47 -7.08 16.15 -9.76
CA PHE A 47 -5.78 16.35 -9.12
C PHE A 47 -5.53 15.31 -8.02
N MET A 48 -6.51 15.05 -7.15
CA MET A 48 -6.42 14.01 -6.13
C MET A 48 -6.21 12.63 -6.75
N GLY A 49 -6.90 12.31 -7.85
CA GLY A 49 -6.72 11.06 -8.59
C GLY A 49 -5.31 10.91 -9.19
N VAL A 50 -4.71 12.00 -9.68
CA VAL A 50 -3.30 11.98 -10.15
C VAL A 50 -2.34 11.84 -8.96
N MET A 51 -2.57 12.58 -7.88
CA MET A 51 -1.71 12.60 -6.70
C MET A 51 -1.72 11.30 -5.90
N SER A 52 -2.78 10.49 -5.99
CA SER A 52 -2.83 9.17 -5.33
C SER A 52 -1.70 8.24 -5.81
N PHE A 53 -1.22 8.41 -7.04
CA PHE A 53 -0.06 7.69 -7.59
C PHE A 53 1.22 8.53 -7.61
N VAL A 54 1.16 9.81 -8.00
CA VAL A 54 2.33 10.71 -8.12
C VAL A 54 2.98 11.04 -6.77
N SER A 55 2.25 10.95 -5.66
CA SER A 55 2.83 11.08 -4.31
C SER A 55 3.93 10.06 -4.03
N SER A 56 3.85 8.84 -4.60
CA SER A 56 4.83 7.77 -4.39
C SER A 56 6.22 8.11 -4.97
N PRO A 57 6.38 8.49 -6.26
CA PRO A 57 7.68 8.93 -6.77
C PRO A 57 8.17 10.23 -6.12
N LEU A 58 7.30 11.13 -5.69
CA LEU A 58 7.71 12.31 -4.91
C LEU A 58 8.30 11.90 -3.55
N TRP A 59 7.71 10.92 -2.88
CA TRP A 59 8.25 10.37 -1.64
C TRP A 59 9.60 9.66 -1.86
N LEU A 60 9.73 8.88 -2.94
CA LEU A 60 11.01 8.29 -3.34
C LEU A 60 12.09 9.35 -3.58
N LEU A 61 11.77 10.41 -4.33
CA LEU A 61 12.67 11.53 -4.59
C LEU A 61 13.05 12.27 -3.31
N LEU A 62 12.12 12.44 -2.38
CA LEU A 62 12.39 13.02 -1.07
C LEU A 62 13.43 12.17 -0.31
N LEU A 63 13.27 10.85 -0.24
CA LEU A 63 14.20 9.95 0.45
C LEU A 63 15.58 9.92 -0.23
N LEU A 64 15.63 9.93 -1.56
CA LEU A 64 16.89 10.01 -2.31
C LEU A 64 17.59 11.34 -2.06
N SER A 65 16.84 12.45 -2.08
CA SER A 65 17.37 13.78 -1.77
C SER A 65 17.89 13.86 -0.33
N SER A 66 17.18 13.25 0.63
CA SER A 66 17.65 13.13 2.01
C SER A 66 18.95 12.33 2.11
N THR A 67 19.08 11.24 1.36
CA THR A 67 20.33 10.44 1.31
C THR A 67 21.49 11.27 0.78
N ILE A 68 21.27 12.01 -0.31
CA ILE A 68 22.27 12.91 -0.91
C ILE A 68 22.64 14.04 0.05
N ALA A 69 21.64 14.65 0.69
CA ALA A 69 21.86 15.71 1.67
C ALA A 69 22.68 15.20 2.86
N THR A 70 22.38 14.02 3.41
CA THR A 70 23.19 13.45 4.49
C THR A 70 24.63 13.18 4.03
N LEU A 71 24.84 12.62 2.84
CA LEU A 71 26.17 12.41 2.28
C LEU A 71 26.97 13.72 2.16
N GLN A 72 26.33 14.80 1.69
CA GLN A 72 26.95 16.12 1.62
C GLN A 72 27.29 16.66 3.01
N ASN A 73 26.39 16.52 3.98
CA ASN A 73 26.61 16.99 5.35
C ASN A 73 27.74 16.24 6.06
N THR A 74 27.92 14.95 5.83
CA THR A 74 29.06 14.18 6.37
C THR A 74 30.41 14.68 5.83
N GLN A 75 30.43 15.26 4.62
CA GLN A 75 31.64 15.79 3.97
C GLN A 75 31.89 17.27 4.28
N LEU A 76 30.91 17.98 4.83
CA LEU A 76 31.05 19.39 5.19
C LEU A 76 31.78 19.53 6.52
N THR A 77 33.04 19.92 6.46
CA THR A 77 33.68 20.56 7.62
C THR A 77 33.02 21.92 7.80
N TYR A 78 32.26 22.11 8.89
CA TYR A 78 31.64 23.39 9.20
C TYR A 78 32.70 24.51 9.23
N SER A 79 32.70 25.36 8.19
CA SER A 79 33.60 26.50 8.09
C SER A 79 32.86 27.73 8.59
N PHE A 80 33.06 28.04 9.87
CA PHE A 80 32.45 29.21 10.51
C PHE A 80 32.95 30.55 9.90
N PHE A 81 34.13 30.52 9.28
CA PHE A 81 34.77 31.63 8.59
C PHE A 81 35.18 31.18 7.17
N PRO A 82 34.30 31.27 6.17
CA PRO A 82 34.69 31.01 4.79
C PRO A 82 35.79 32.00 4.38
N GLY A 83 36.67 31.65 3.43
CA GLY A 83 37.82 32.47 2.99
C GLY A 83 37.48 33.83 2.33
N GLN A 84 36.24 34.28 2.47
CA GLN A 84 35.70 35.56 2.01
C GLN A 84 35.54 36.45 3.25
N PHE A 85 35.78 37.75 3.15
CA PHE A 85 35.64 38.64 4.29
C PHE A 85 34.17 38.74 4.71
N THR A 86 33.79 38.06 5.80
CA THR A 86 32.46 38.15 6.41
C THR A 86 32.55 38.91 7.74
N MET A 87 31.62 39.84 7.99
CA MET A 87 31.58 40.58 9.28
C MET A 87 31.17 39.69 10.45
N PHE A 88 30.47 38.58 10.19
CA PHE A 88 29.96 37.65 11.18
C PHE A 88 30.27 36.20 10.79
N PRO A 89 30.48 35.29 11.76
CA PRO A 89 30.59 33.86 11.51
C PRO A 89 29.27 33.29 11.00
N GLN A 90 29.36 32.31 10.10
CA GLN A 90 28.20 31.56 9.63
C GLN A 90 27.93 30.40 10.60
N TRP A 91 26.92 30.58 11.46
CA TRP A 91 26.50 29.53 12.38
C TRP A 91 25.63 28.49 11.66
N PRO A 92 25.84 27.19 11.91
CA PRO A 92 24.91 26.16 11.44
C PRO A 92 23.53 26.37 12.09
N VAL A 93 22.48 26.29 11.29
CA VAL A 93 21.10 26.43 11.75
C VAL A 93 20.57 25.04 12.09
N ASP A 94 20.28 24.79 13.36
CA ASP A 94 19.59 23.57 13.77
C ASP A 94 18.09 23.68 13.48
N ARG A 95 17.57 22.76 12.65
CA ARG A 95 16.15 22.64 12.31
C ARG A 95 15.50 21.37 12.86
N SER A 96 16.15 20.72 13.83
CA SER A 96 15.68 19.44 14.39
C SER A 96 14.25 19.54 14.95
N PHE A 97 13.88 20.67 15.55
CA PHE A 97 12.51 20.90 16.05
C PHE A 97 11.48 20.94 14.91
N GLU A 98 11.76 21.63 13.82
CA GLU A 98 10.88 21.69 12.65
C GLU A 98 10.67 20.30 12.04
N MET A 99 11.75 19.51 11.93
CA MET A 99 11.70 18.12 11.45
C MET A 99 10.82 17.25 12.36
N LEU A 100 10.96 17.40 13.69
CA LEU A 100 10.15 16.66 14.66
C LEU A 100 8.67 17.04 14.55
N VAL A 101 8.35 18.33 14.43
CA VAL A 101 6.96 18.80 14.29
C VAL A 101 6.34 18.24 13.01
N LEU A 102 7.06 18.29 11.88
CA LEU A 102 6.59 17.72 10.61
C LEU A 102 6.39 16.21 10.71
N LEU A 103 7.29 15.48 11.37
CA LEU A 103 7.19 14.03 11.57
C LEU A 103 5.97 13.67 12.43
N VAL A 104 5.81 14.30 13.59
CA VAL A 104 4.69 14.03 14.51
C VAL A 104 3.36 14.38 13.85
N PHE A 105 3.29 15.51 13.13
CA PHE A 105 2.09 15.90 12.41
C PHE A 105 1.73 14.88 11.31
N THR A 106 2.72 14.42 10.54
CA THR A 106 2.53 13.43 9.47
C THR A 106 2.04 12.09 10.03
N ILE A 107 2.70 11.56 11.06
CA ILE A 107 2.29 10.32 11.72
C ILE A 107 0.89 10.48 12.32
N GLY A 108 0.63 11.62 12.97
CA GLY A 108 -0.67 11.97 13.52
C GLY A 108 -1.77 11.87 12.47
N MET A 109 -1.60 12.52 11.32
CA MET A 109 -2.58 12.47 10.23
C MET A 109 -2.81 11.06 9.69
N LEU A 110 -1.75 10.26 9.53
CA LEU A 110 -1.85 8.90 8.99
C LEU A 110 -2.57 7.94 9.94
N VAL A 111 -2.33 8.05 11.24
CA VAL A 111 -2.82 7.10 12.24
C VAL A 111 -4.17 7.53 12.85
N SER A 112 -4.51 8.83 12.82
CA SER A 112 -5.76 9.38 13.33
C SER A 112 -7.03 8.63 12.92
N PRO A 113 -7.29 8.37 11.61
CA PRO A 113 -8.52 7.69 11.22
C PRO A 113 -8.61 6.28 11.83
N LYS A 114 -7.49 5.56 11.93
CA LYS A 114 -7.43 4.22 12.52
C LYS A 114 -7.69 4.24 14.03
N ILE A 115 -7.12 5.21 14.74
CA ILE A 115 -7.38 5.40 16.17
C ILE A 115 -8.86 5.69 16.41
N ILE A 116 -9.45 6.58 15.62
CA ILE A 116 -10.88 6.91 15.72
C ILE A 116 -11.72 5.66 15.48
N SER A 117 -11.44 4.88 14.43
CA SER A 117 -12.15 3.63 14.14
C SER A 117 -12.07 2.62 15.29
N ILE A 118 -10.87 2.40 15.86
CA ILE A 118 -10.69 1.48 17.00
C ILE A 118 -11.44 2.00 18.23
N LEU A 119 -11.38 3.30 18.53
CA LEU A 119 -12.10 3.90 19.65
C LEU A 119 -13.61 3.76 19.48
N MET A 120 -14.13 3.98 18.27
CA MET A 120 -15.57 3.82 17.98
C MET A 120 -16.04 2.40 18.25
N VAL A 121 -15.28 1.36 17.87
CA VAL A 121 -15.66 -0.03 18.13
C VAL A 121 -15.50 -0.38 19.61
N CYS A 122 -14.43 0.09 20.26
CA CYS A 122 -14.16 -0.20 21.67
C CYS A 122 -15.15 0.47 22.64
N LEU A 123 -15.63 1.68 22.31
CA LEU A 123 -16.57 2.47 23.11
C LEU A 123 -18.02 2.31 22.65
N GLY A 124 -18.24 1.79 21.45
CA GLY A 124 -19.56 1.62 20.83
C GLY A 124 -20.27 0.33 21.20
N ARG A 125 -21.46 0.17 20.60
CA ARG A 125 -22.31 -1.03 20.77
C ARG A 125 -21.70 -2.27 20.11
N ASP A 126 -20.83 -2.06 19.13
CA ASP A 126 -20.19 -3.10 18.32
C ASP A 126 -19.08 -3.85 19.08
N ARG A 127 -18.71 -3.39 20.28
CA ARG A 127 -17.76 -4.07 21.17
C ARG A 127 -18.12 -5.54 21.41
N LYS A 128 -19.42 -5.87 21.49
CA LYS A 128 -19.90 -7.24 21.71
C LYS A 128 -19.69 -8.15 20.49
N GLN A 129 -19.64 -7.57 19.28
CA GLN A 129 -19.49 -8.30 18.03
C GLN A 129 -18.02 -8.64 17.75
N TYR A 130 -17.10 -7.69 17.94
CA TYR A 130 -15.69 -7.87 17.57
C TYR A 130 -14.75 -8.13 18.74
N GLY A 131 -15.09 -7.66 19.95
CA GLY A 131 -14.20 -7.71 21.11
C GLY A 131 -13.07 -6.67 21.04
N ALA A 132 -13.00 -5.79 22.05
CA ALA A 132 -12.05 -4.66 22.07
C ALA A 132 -10.56 -5.08 21.92
N VAL A 133 -10.15 -6.17 22.57
CA VAL A 133 -8.77 -6.66 22.51
C VAL A 133 -8.41 -7.15 21.11
N MET A 134 -9.35 -7.81 20.42
CA MET A 134 -9.10 -8.39 19.11
C MET A 134 -9.06 -7.33 18.01
N VAL A 135 -9.89 -6.30 18.14
CA VAL A 135 -9.86 -5.12 17.26
C VAL A 135 -8.54 -4.36 17.43
N LEU A 136 -8.08 -4.16 18.67
CA LEU A 136 -6.80 -3.52 18.93
C LEU A 136 -5.63 -4.34 18.35
N ALA A 137 -5.63 -5.66 18.55
CA ALA A 137 -4.61 -6.55 18.00
C ALA A 137 -4.62 -6.54 16.46
N SER A 138 -5.81 -6.61 15.85
CA SER A 138 -5.97 -6.53 14.39
C SER A 138 -5.47 -5.18 13.87
N GLY A 139 -5.84 -4.06 14.50
CA GLY A 139 -5.39 -2.73 14.09
C GLY A 139 -3.88 -2.54 14.22
N LEU A 140 -3.25 -3.09 15.26
CA LEU A 140 -1.79 -3.05 15.43
C LEU A 140 -1.09 -3.86 14.33
N LEU A 141 -1.50 -5.12 14.12
CA LEU A 141 -0.89 -6.00 13.13
C LEU A 141 -1.09 -5.49 11.71
N GLU A 142 -2.29 -4.98 11.40
CA GLU A 142 -2.57 -4.34 10.11
C GLU A 142 -1.72 -3.08 9.94
N THR A 143 -1.55 -2.25 10.98
CA THR A 143 -0.69 -1.05 10.90
C THR A 143 0.77 -1.43 10.63
N LEU A 144 1.27 -2.48 11.27
CA LEU A 144 2.62 -2.98 11.03
C LEU A 144 2.77 -3.51 9.60
N TYR A 145 1.81 -4.31 9.13
CA TYR A 145 1.80 -4.83 7.77
C TYR A 145 1.73 -3.70 6.73
N SER A 146 0.81 -2.75 6.90
CA SER A 146 0.65 -1.59 6.03
C SER A 146 1.89 -0.68 6.01
N ALA A 147 2.55 -0.49 7.15
CA ALA A 147 3.80 0.27 7.24
C ALA A 147 4.93 -0.39 6.43
N LEU A 148 5.03 -1.73 6.47
CA LEU A 148 6.02 -2.48 5.69
C LEU A 148 5.64 -2.61 4.20
N GLN A 149 4.34 -2.65 3.89
CA GLN A 149 3.84 -2.68 2.52
C GLN A 149 4.03 -1.34 1.80
N ALA A 150 3.92 -0.20 2.50
CA ALA A 150 3.98 1.13 1.89
C ALA A 150 5.26 1.39 1.05
N PRO A 151 6.49 1.06 1.51
CA PRO A 151 7.69 1.13 0.67
C PRO A 151 7.63 0.28 -0.60
N ILE A 152 7.01 -0.89 -0.54
CA ILE A 152 6.86 -1.78 -1.71
C ILE A 152 5.97 -1.10 -2.75
N MET A 153 4.82 -0.59 -2.30
CA MET A 153 3.90 0.15 -3.16
C MET A 153 4.53 1.44 -3.69
N MET A 154 5.36 2.13 -2.89
CA MET A 154 6.10 3.31 -3.34
C MET A 154 6.98 2.98 -4.56
N MET A 155 7.71 1.87 -4.53
CA MET A 155 8.55 1.44 -5.65
C MET A 155 7.71 1.08 -6.88
N LEU A 156 6.62 0.34 -6.69
CA LEU A 156 5.73 -0.09 -7.78
C LEU A 156 5.01 1.10 -8.42
N HIS A 157 4.42 2.00 -7.63
CA HIS A 157 3.79 3.22 -8.12
C HIS A 157 4.78 4.14 -8.83
N SER A 158 6.01 4.28 -8.32
CA SER A 158 7.05 5.05 -9.00
C SER A 158 7.36 4.48 -10.39
N GLN A 159 7.45 3.14 -10.50
CA GLN A 159 7.61 2.45 -11.77
C GLN A 159 6.40 2.64 -12.69
N PHE A 160 5.17 2.56 -12.17
CA PHE A 160 3.95 2.73 -12.96
C PHE A 160 3.84 4.15 -13.51
N VAL A 161 4.07 5.16 -12.67
CA VAL A 161 4.07 6.57 -13.08
C VAL A 161 5.12 6.79 -14.16
N PHE A 162 6.35 6.30 -13.96
CA PHE A 162 7.41 6.42 -14.97
C PHE A 162 7.05 5.71 -16.29
N SER A 163 6.45 4.52 -16.21
CA SER A 163 5.96 3.75 -17.36
C SER A 163 4.91 4.53 -18.16
N VAL A 164 3.96 5.19 -17.49
CA VAL A 164 2.92 5.98 -18.17
C VAL A 164 3.51 7.24 -18.80
N LEU A 165 4.44 7.92 -18.12
CA LEU A 165 5.11 9.11 -18.68
C LEU A 165 5.97 8.79 -19.91
N THR A 166 6.54 7.59 -19.97
CA THR A 166 7.30 7.10 -21.12
C THR A 166 6.43 6.54 -22.25
N GLY A 167 5.10 6.55 -22.08
CA GLY A 167 4.14 6.15 -23.11
C GLY A 167 3.86 4.65 -23.19
N ASN A 168 4.35 3.85 -22.23
CA ASN A 168 4.10 2.42 -22.20
C ASN A 168 2.64 2.13 -21.78
N GLN A 169 1.94 1.37 -22.60
CA GLN A 169 0.55 0.96 -22.36
C GLN A 169 0.49 -0.25 -21.43
N VAL A 170 -0.55 -0.32 -20.60
CA VAL A 170 -0.82 -1.48 -19.72
C VAL A 170 -1.79 -2.42 -20.45
N GLY A 171 -1.39 -3.67 -20.63
CA GLY A 171 -2.23 -4.71 -21.20
C GLY A 171 -3.40 -5.08 -20.28
N TRP A 172 -4.49 -5.52 -20.89
CA TRP A 172 -5.64 -6.11 -20.20
C TRP A 172 -5.54 -7.64 -20.26
N ASP A 173 -4.67 -8.20 -19.43
CA ASP A 173 -4.58 -9.65 -19.28
C ASP A 173 -5.69 -10.19 -18.37
N ALA A 174 -6.17 -11.40 -18.68
CA ALA A 174 -7.10 -12.12 -17.83
C ALA A 174 -6.43 -12.41 -16.48
N GLN A 175 -7.12 -12.07 -15.39
CA GLN A 175 -6.64 -12.35 -14.06
C GLN A 175 -6.93 -13.82 -13.74
N GLU A 176 -5.90 -14.61 -13.40
CA GLU A 176 -6.10 -15.91 -12.76
C GLU A 176 -6.71 -15.65 -11.37
N ARG A 177 -7.89 -16.22 -11.15
CA ARG A 177 -8.65 -16.08 -9.89
C ARG A 177 -8.53 -17.30 -8.99
N ASP A 178 -7.51 -18.13 -9.22
CA ASP A 178 -7.33 -19.33 -8.44
C ASP A 178 -6.72 -18.97 -7.08
N ASP A 179 -7.37 -19.39 -5.98
CA ASP A 179 -7.01 -19.05 -4.58
C ASP A 179 -5.71 -19.74 -4.10
N ALA A 180 -4.85 -20.13 -5.03
CA ALA A 180 -3.57 -20.74 -4.73
C ALA A 180 -2.59 -19.66 -4.21
N GLY A 181 -2.28 -19.73 -2.91
CA GLY A 181 -1.29 -18.83 -2.29
C GLY A 181 0.05 -18.81 -3.05
N VAL A 182 0.72 -17.66 -3.03
CA VAL A 182 1.94 -17.45 -3.83
C VAL A 182 3.11 -18.23 -3.25
N PRO A 183 3.77 -19.13 -4.01
CA PRO A 183 4.96 -19.83 -3.54
C PRO A 183 6.09 -18.84 -3.23
N PHE A 184 6.81 -19.04 -2.13
CA PHE A 184 7.89 -18.12 -1.73
C PHE A 184 8.94 -17.88 -2.83
N LYS A 185 9.29 -18.92 -3.60
CA LYS A 185 10.22 -18.81 -4.74
C LYS A 185 9.67 -17.92 -5.86
N ALA A 186 8.37 -17.95 -6.11
CA ALA A 186 7.71 -17.06 -7.07
C ALA A 186 7.71 -15.62 -6.55
N ALA A 187 7.35 -15.40 -5.27
CA ALA A 187 7.41 -14.09 -4.64
C ALA A 187 8.83 -13.49 -4.71
N LEU A 188 9.87 -14.27 -4.42
CA LEU A 188 11.27 -13.84 -4.52
C LEU A 188 11.65 -13.43 -5.94
N LYS A 189 11.22 -14.19 -6.95
CA LYS A 189 11.47 -13.86 -8.36
C LYS A 189 10.81 -12.54 -8.74
N THR A 190 9.59 -12.29 -8.28
CA THR A 190 8.84 -11.05 -8.55
C THR A 190 9.49 -9.85 -7.88
N HIS A 191 9.88 -9.95 -6.61
CA HIS A 191 10.41 -8.83 -5.83
C HIS A 191 11.93 -8.63 -5.93
N ARG A 192 12.65 -9.45 -6.71
CA ARG A 192 14.13 -9.42 -6.81
C ARG A 192 14.72 -8.02 -7.03
N ALA A 193 14.11 -7.20 -7.89
CA ALA A 193 14.61 -5.86 -8.19
C ALA A 193 14.43 -4.92 -7.00
N ILE A 194 13.28 -4.99 -6.31
CA ILE A 194 12.97 -4.21 -5.11
C ILE A 194 13.92 -4.58 -3.97
N ILE A 195 14.19 -5.87 -3.77
CA ILE A 195 15.13 -6.36 -2.76
C ILE A 195 16.54 -5.85 -3.05
N MET A 196 17.01 -5.99 -4.30
CA MET A 196 18.34 -5.52 -4.69
C MET A 196 18.50 -4.02 -4.49
N LEU A 197 17.49 -3.22 -4.86
CA LEU A 197 17.49 -1.78 -4.62
C LEU A 197 17.52 -1.46 -3.12
N GLY A 198 16.72 -2.17 -2.31
CA GLY A 198 16.74 -2.03 -0.86
C GLY A 198 18.10 -2.36 -0.23
N LEU A 199 18.75 -3.44 -0.68
CA LEU A 199 20.08 -3.83 -0.18
C LEU A 199 21.16 -2.83 -0.57
N VAL A 200 21.17 -2.37 -1.84
CA VAL A 200 22.13 -1.37 -2.31
C VAL A 200 21.93 -0.04 -1.59
N TRP A 201 20.68 0.40 -1.44
CA TRP A 201 20.38 1.64 -0.72
C TRP A 201 20.74 1.52 0.77
N GLY A 202 20.47 0.37 1.40
CA GLY A 202 20.91 0.11 2.77
C GLY A 202 22.43 0.16 2.93
N ALA A 203 23.19 -0.43 2.01
CA ALA A 203 24.65 -0.36 2.01
C ALA A 203 25.17 1.09 1.86
N VAL A 204 24.55 1.87 0.97
CA VAL A 204 24.84 3.31 0.83
C VAL A 204 24.51 4.05 2.13
N ALA A 205 23.37 3.78 2.76
CA ALA A 205 22.98 4.45 4.00
C ALA A 205 23.98 4.15 5.14
N VAL A 206 24.42 2.90 5.31
CA VAL A 206 25.45 2.53 6.31
C VAL A 206 26.78 3.24 6.02
N PHE A 207 27.17 3.35 4.75
CA PHE A 207 28.39 4.05 4.35
C PHE A 207 28.32 5.56 4.60
N VAL A 208 27.15 6.17 4.41
CA VAL A 208 26.92 7.61 4.57
C VAL A 208 26.90 8.03 6.03
N ASP A 209 26.05 7.38 6.83
CA ASP A 209 25.90 7.63 8.26
C ASP A 209 25.07 6.50 8.93
N THR A 210 25.58 5.95 10.03
CA THR A 210 24.90 4.82 10.70
C THR A 210 23.58 5.25 11.34
N ALA A 211 23.46 6.49 11.84
CA ALA A 211 22.20 6.97 12.39
C ALA A 211 21.13 7.12 11.30
N PHE A 212 21.52 7.61 10.12
CA PHE A 212 20.67 7.67 8.93
C PHE A 212 20.19 6.28 8.49
N PHE A 213 21.04 5.25 8.53
CA PHE A 213 20.62 3.88 8.25
C PHE A 213 19.50 3.40 9.19
N TRP A 214 19.64 3.61 10.50
CA TRP A 214 18.61 3.19 11.46
C TRP A 214 17.30 3.93 11.28
N TRP A 215 17.36 5.21 10.89
CA TRP A 215 16.17 5.94 10.50
C TRP A 215 15.60 5.35 9.19
N LEU A 216 16.39 5.14 8.15
CA LEU A 216 15.86 4.56 6.90
C LEU A 216 15.38 3.09 7.05
N SER A 217 15.74 2.42 8.14
CA SER A 217 15.54 0.98 8.35
C SER A 217 14.10 0.46 8.20
N PRO A 218 13.02 1.14 8.64
CA PRO A 218 11.66 0.62 8.43
C PRO A 218 11.28 0.56 6.95
N ILE A 219 11.79 1.51 6.16
CA ILE A 219 11.59 1.56 4.71
C ILE A 219 12.39 0.42 4.06
N LEU A 220 13.67 0.29 4.39
CA LEU A 220 14.54 -0.78 3.88
C LEU A 220 14.00 -2.17 4.25
N ALA A 221 13.49 -2.33 5.48
CA ALA A 221 12.87 -3.55 5.95
C ALA A 221 11.66 -3.93 5.08
N GLY A 222 10.78 -2.99 4.76
CA GLY A 222 9.66 -3.23 3.84
C GLY A 222 10.13 -3.71 2.44
N LEU A 223 11.17 -3.08 1.89
CA LEU A 223 11.71 -3.46 0.58
C LEU A 223 12.34 -4.85 0.59
N VAL A 224 13.17 -5.16 1.60
CA VAL A 224 13.87 -6.44 1.71
C VAL A 224 12.92 -7.57 2.09
N LEU A 225 11.95 -7.32 2.98
CA LEU A 225 10.97 -8.30 3.45
C LEU A 225 9.79 -8.53 2.49
N SER A 226 9.76 -7.82 1.36
CA SER A 226 8.70 -7.91 0.35
C SER A 226 8.29 -9.34 -0.09
N PRO A 227 9.18 -10.33 -0.29
CA PRO A 227 8.74 -11.67 -0.69
C PRO A 227 8.08 -12.43 0.46
N TRP A 228 8.49 -12.19 1.72
CA TRP A 228 7.84 -12.79 2.88
C TRP A 228 6.46 -12.19 3.10
N LEU A 229 6.33 -10.86 2.99
CA LEU A 229 5.05 -10.18 3.12
C LEU A 229 4.04 -10.71 2.10
N THR A 230 4.43 -10.82 0.83
CA THR A 230 3.59 -11.36 -0.24
C THR A 230 3.24 -12.84 -0.02
N HIS A 231 4.22 -13.66 0.36
CA HIS A 231 3.99 -15.09 0.59
C HIS A 231 3.00 -15.32 1.74
N TYR A 232 3.22 -14.68 2.89
CA TYR A 232 2.39 -14.92 4.07
C TYR A 232 1.00 -14.27 3.96
N SER A 233 0.89 -13.09 3.36
CA SER A 233 -0.42 -12.46 3.16
C SER A 233 -1.30 -13.23 2.17
N SER A 234 -0.69 -13.91 1.19
CA SER A 234 -1.42 -14.80 0.26
C SER A 234 -1.74 -16.19 0.83
N SER A 235 -1.36 -16.51 2.07
CA SER A 235 -1.52 -17.86 2.61
C SER A 235 -2.91 -18.11 3.18
N LEU A 236 -3.69 -18.99 2.52
CA LEU A 236 -5.00 -19.43 3.02
C LEU A 236 -4.94 -20.06 4.42
N ALA A 237 -3.86 -20.79 4.72
CA ALA A 237 -3.68 -21.42 6.03
C ALA A 237 -3.55 -20.38 7.15
N ILE A 238 -2.79 -19.30 6.90
CA ILE A 238 -2.62 -18.19 7.84
C ILE A 238 -3.93 -17.41 7.97
N GLY A 239 -4.62 -17.12 6.86
CA GLY A 239 -5.93 -16.47 6.89
C GLY A 239 -6.96 -17.26 7.73
N LYS A 240 -7.07 -18.58 7.51
CA LYS A 240 -7.94 -19.46 8.30
C LYS A 240 -7.53 -19.54 9.77
N ALA A 241 -6.24 -19.41 10.10
CA ALA A 241 -5.77 -19.37 11.49
C ALA A 241 -6.10 -18.02 12.15
N ALA A 242 -5.90 -16.91 11.45
CA ALA A 242 -6.26 -15.57 11.91
C ALA A 242 -7.77 -15.46 12.17
N ARG A 243 -8.60 -15.96 11.24
CA ARG A 243 -10.06 -16.01 11.42
C ARG A 243 -10.47 -16.86 12.63
N ARG A 244 -9.82 -18.01 12.86
CA ARG A 244 -10.06 -18.83 14.08
C ARG A 244 -9.71 -18.08 15.37
N MET A 245 -8.70 -17.21 15.32
CA MET A 245 -8.36 -16.31 16.43
C MET A 245 -9.24 -15.06 16.48
N LYS A 246 -10.20 -14.89 15.57
CA LYS A 246 -11.04 -13.69 15.40
C LYS A 246 -10.26 -12.42 14.99
N LEU A 247 -9.06 -12.57 14.45
CA LEU A 247 -8.26 -11.46 13.90
C LEU A 247 -8.71 -11.14 12.47
N PHE A 248 -8.78 -9.84 12.14
CA PHE A 248 -9.11 -9.31 10.80
C PHE A 248 -10.48 -9.73 10.24
N VAL A 249 -11.44 -10.07 11.11
CA VAL A 249 -12.76 -10.57 10.69
C VAL A 249 -13.72 -9.41 10.42
N THR A 250 -14.43 -9.45 9.28
CA THR A 250 -15.49 -8.49 8.95
C THR A 250 -16.85 -8.92 9.51
N PRO A 251 -17.85 -8.02 9.66
CA PRO A 251 -19.19 -8.41 10.09
C PRO A 251 -19.79 -9.54 9.25
N GLU A 252 -19.60 -9.50 7.94
CA GLU A 252 -20.13 -10.45 6.96
C GLU A 252 -19.48 -11.84 7.06
N GLU A 253 -18.26 -11.93 7.58
CA GLU A 253 -17.60 -13.20 7.86
C GLU A 253 -18.04 -13.84 9.19
N ASN A 254 -18.61 -13.05 10.10
CA ASN A 254 -19.11 -13.50 11.39
C ASN A 254 -20.61 -13.80 11.37
N ASP A 255 -21.39 -12.97 10.69
CA ASP A 255 -22.81 -13.18 10.41
C ASP A 255 -23.03 -13.06 8.91
N SER A 256 -22.91 -14.19 8.20
CA SER A 256 -22.96 -14.20 6.74
C SER A 256 -24.35 -13.84 6.22
N PRO A 257 -24.44 -12.82 5.34
CA PRO A 257 -25.66 -12.44 4.63
C PRO A 257 -26.26 -13.62 3.86
N GLU A 258 -27.58 -13.55 3.61
CA GLU A 258 -28.31 -14.66 2.99
C GLU A 258 -27.80 -14.96 1.58
N GLU A 259 -27.36 -13.93 0.85
CA GLU A 259 -26.79 -14.03 -0.50
C GLU A 259 -25.53 -14.91 -0.51
N LEU A 260 -24.62 -14.69 0.44
CA LEU A 260 -23.40 -15.50 0.57
C LEU A 260 -23.71 -16.92 1.06
N ARG A 261 -24.72 -17.08 1.95
CA ARG A 261 -25.19 -18.40 2.37
C ARG A 261 -25.88 -19.17 1.25
N ALA A 262 -26.62 -18.49 0.37
CA ALA A 262 -27.25 -19.09 -0.81
C ALA A 262 -26.18 -19.53 -1.81
N LEU A 263 -25.20 -18.66 -2.12
CA LEU A 263 -24.08 -19.02 -3.00
C LEU A 263 -23.30 -20.23 -2.47
N ALA A 264 -23.00 -20.26 -1.17
CA ALA A 264 -22.30 -21.39 -0.56
C ALA A 264 -23.09 -22.71 -0.67
N ARG A 265 -24.43 -22.66 -0.54
CA ARG A 265 -25.31 -23.81 -0.75
C ARG A 265 -25.29 -24.28 -2.20
N ILE A 266 -25.47 -23.36 -3.14
CA ILE A 266 -25.46 -23.66 -4.59
C ILE A 266 -24.11 -24.29 -4.99
N ASN A 267 -22.99 -23.71 -4.55
CA ASN A 267 -21.66 -24.27 -4.84
C ASN A 267 -21.44 -25.66 -4.21
N ALA A 268 -22.04 -25.94 -3.04
CA ALA A 268 -21.96 -27.25 -2.42
C ALA A 268 -22.85 -28.30 -3.12
N GLU A 269 -23.96 -27.87 -3.70
CA GLU A 269 -24.91 -28.72 -4.44
C GLU A 269 -24.46 -28.97 -5.89
N SER A 270 -23.77 -28.02 -6.51
CA SER A 270 -23.40 -28.03 -7.94
C SER A 270 -22.05 -28.70 -8.24
N GLY A 271 -21.62 -29.67 -7.43
CA GLY A 271 -20.24 -30.17 -7.39
C GLY A 271 -19.59 -30.36 -8.77
N ASP A 272 -18.50 -29.64 -9.03
CA ASP A 272 -17.62 -29.66 -10.23
C ASP A 272 -18.29 -30.05 -11.57
N ASP A 273 -19.53 -29.61 -11.80
CA ASP A 273 -20.26 -29.87 -13.05
C ASP A 273 -19.62 -29.05 -14.18
N ASP A 274 -19.43 -29.68 -15.34
CA ASP A 274 -18.80 -29.10 -16.52
C ASP A 274 -19.48 -27.77 -16.91
N VAL A 275 -18.70 -26.72 -17.19
CA VAL A 275 -19.17 -25.35 -17.45
C VAL A 275 -20.22 -25.29 -18.57
N LYS A 276 -20.21 -26.28 -19.48
CA LYS A 276 -21.21 -26.45 -20.54
C LYS A 276 -22.61 -26.76 -20.01
N ASP A 277 -22.71 -27.55 -18.94
CA ASP A 277 -23.99 -27.94 -18.33
C ASP A 277 -24.60 -26.76 -17.55
N GLY A 278 -23.77 -25.93 -16.92
CA GLY A 278 -24.23 -24.69 -16.26
C GLY A 278 -24.84 -23.68 -17.22
N LEU A 279 -24.29 -23.55 -18.44
CA LEU A 279 -24.80 -22.63 -19.46
C LEU A 279 -26.11 -23.13 -20.08
N LEU A 280 -26.26 -24.46 -20.22
CA LEU A 280 -27.52 -25.10 -20.63
C LEU A 280 -28.60 -24.95 -19.55
N ARG A 281 -28.26 -25.18 -18.28
CA ARG A 281 -29.16 -24.93 -17.13
C ARG A 281 -29.68 -23.49 -17.11
N LEU A 282 -28.82 -22.50 -17.35
CA LEU A 282 -29.21 -21.09 -17.36
C LEU A 282 -30.16 -20.76 -18.54
N ILE A 283 -30.04 -21.47 -19.65
CA ILE A 283 -30.93 -21.33 -20.81
C ILE A 283 -32.28 -22.01 -20.53
N GLU A 284 -32.28 -23.14 -19.84
CA GLU A 284 -33.49 -23.92 -19.51
C GLU A 284 -34.29 -23.31 -18.35
N ASP A 285 -33.62 -22.75 -17.35
CA ASP A 285 -34.24 -22.01 -16.25
C ASP A 285 -33.40 -20.77 -15.86
N PRO A 286 -33.74 -19.58 -16.38
CA PRO A 286 -33.00 -18.35 -16.09
C PRO A 286 -33.26 -17.79 -14.67
N TYR A 287 -34.12 -18.44 -13.87
CA TYR A 287 -34.47 -18.02 -12.51
C TYR A 287 -34.20 -19.09 -11.43
N ALA A 288 -33.68 -20.27 -11.81
CA ALA A 288 -33.18 -21.29 -10.88
C ALA A 288 -31.89 -20.82 -10.18
#